data_AF-A0A1W7A0V7-F1
#
_entry.id   AF-A0A1W7A0V7-F1
#
_cell.length_a   1.000
_cell.length_b   1.000
_cell.length_c   1.000
_cell.angle_alpha   90.00
_cell.angle_beta   90.00
_cell.angle_gamma   90.00
#
_symmetry.space_group_name_H-M   'P 1'
#
loop_
_entity.id
_entity.type
_entity.pdbx_description
1 polymer ?
#
loop_
_entity_poly.entity_id
_entity_poly.type
_entity_poly.pdbx_seq_one_letter_code
_entity_poly.pdbx_strand_id
1 'polypeptide(L)'
;MKWGDNARDFDTALAVWPNYRPLFGNWLMQELVEQGDKAPIWRDRRVPTENGHVRGDIYPDREAAMSAAASLNPMLHDALAGREMDGAKKISLQLKVAKNLQARQRLHEEEELMLAEARRRHANDPRPVSSSLVLPPESEPFRQELTEQLSDMPYLRVVMVGQPARRWRRSILYRSQNNVWSKPYTAGIRSAEVAMRARIANGFDSSADAHWGKTKAKIRQILLPRANQLLQLASVQRMLAEALANGQKVLVSNGIVFWYEEDGGIGWQVKHTTSTKESEGSTLWKEGTIRSINHGRLVILPYIKESGEHVRGHTRNGPNDGRAKPRHPDHYLDIPFSQLDGDLMIGLFGELPYE
;
A
#
# COMPACT_ATOMS: atom_id res chain seq x y z
N MET A 1 6.10 -5.01 -34.01
CA MET A 1 7.34 -4.55 -33.35
C MET A 1 8.10 -5.79 -32.90
N LYS A 2 9.30 -5.96 -33.43
CA LYS A 2 10.28 -6.96 -32.98
C LYS A 2 11.05 -6.39 -31.79
N TRP A 3 11.61 -7.29 -30.98
CA TRP A 3 12.49 -6.89 -29.90
C TRP A 3 13.71 -6.16 -30.45
N GLY A 4 14.03 -5.00 -29.88
CA GLY A 4 15.16 -4.18 -30.31
C GLY A 4 14.81 -3.14 -31.38
N ASP A 5 13.58 -3.12 -31.89
CA ASP A 5 13.09 -2.04 -32.77
C ASP A 5 12.94 -0.70 -32.02
N ASN A 6 12.95 -0.74 -30.68
CA ASN A 6 12.78 0.44 -29.84
C ASN A 6 13.95 0.57 -28.87
N ALA A 7 14.52 1.78 -28.77
CA ALA A 7 15.62 2.09 -27.86
C ALA A 7 15.33 1.65 -26.41
N ARG A 8 14.05 1.73 -25.98
CA ARG A 8 13.64 1.31 -24.64
C ARG A 8 13.90 -0.17 -24.34
N ASP A 9 13.97 -1.02 -25.35
CA ASP A 9 14.15 -2.47 -25.17
C ASP A 9 15.58 -2.80 -24.68
N PHE A 10 16.49 -1.82 -24.75
CA PHE A 10 17.87 -1.92 -24.27
C PHE A 10 18.11 -1.22 -22.94
N ASP A 11 17.10 -0.53 -22.38
CA ASP A 11 17.25 0.10 -21.07
C ASP A 11 17.47 -0.95 -19.99
N THR A 12 18.40 -0.68 -19.09
CA THR A 12 18.64 -1.57 -17.94
C THR A 12 17.51 -1.44 -16.92
N ALA A 13 16.80 -2.54 -16.68
CA ALA A 13 15.86 -2.64 -15.57
C ALA A 13 16.63 -2.70 -14.25
N LEU A 14 16.24 -1.87 -13.29
CA LEU A 14 16.84 -1.80 -11.96
C LEU A 14 16.08 -2.63 -10.93
N ALA A 15 14.76 -2.77 -11.12
CA ALA A 15 13.88 -3.58 -10.31
C ALA A 15 12.59 -3.87 -11.06
N VAL A 16 11.79 -4.80 -10.55
CA VAL A 16 10.47 -5.14 -11.07
C VAL A 16 9.41 -5.17 -9.96
N TRP A 17 8.18 -4.84 -10.33
CA TRP A 17 7.03 -4.88 -9.43
C TRP A 17 5.75 -5.25 -10.16
N PRO A 18 4.94 -6.19 -9.65
CA PRO A 18 3.70 -6.59 -10.30
C PRO A 18 2.59 -5.56 -10.07
N ASN A 19 1.90 -5.19 -11.14
CA ASN A 19 0.79 -4.24 -11.12
C ASN A 19 -0.49 -4.90 -11.65
N TYR A 20 -1.51 -4.98 -10.80
CA TYR A 20 -2.80 -5.55 -11.20
C TYR A 20 -3.50 -4.62 -12.20
N ARG A 21 -4.03 -5.19 -13.28
CA ARG A 21 -4.82 -4.47 -14.28
C ARG A 21 -6.27 -4.95 -14.25
N PRO A 22 -7.17 -4.27 -13.52
CA PRO A 22 -8.49 -4.80 -13.20
C PRO A 22 -9.33 -5.12 -14.45
N LEU A 23 -9.26 -4.23 -15.45
CA LEU A 23 -9.99 -4.41 -16.71
C LEU A 23 -9.67 -5.76 -17.38
N PHE A 24 -8.39 -6.16 -17.35
CA PHE A 24 -7.90 -7.38 -18.01
C PHE A 24 -7.88 -8.59 -17.08
N GLY A 25 -8.08 -8.39 -15.77
CA GLY A 25 -8.03 -9.46 -14.77
C GLY A 25 -6.68 -10.18 -14.75
N ASN A 26 -5.59 -9.46 -14.96
CA ASN A 26 -4.24 -10.02 -14.97
C ASN A 26 -3.24 -9.08 -14.29
N TRP A 27 -2.06 -9.61 -14.03
CA TRP A 27 -0.95 -8.87 -13.43
C TRP A 27 0.09 -8.57 -14.50
N LEU A 28 0.41 -7.30 -14.70
CA LEU A 28 1.49 -6.88 -15.59
C LEU A 28 2.69 -6.51 -14.74
N MET A 29 3.83 -7.13 -15.03
CA MET A 29 5.08 -6.71 -14.42
C MET A 29 5.44 -5.31 -14.91
N GLN A 30 5.79 -4.43 -13.99
CA GLN A 30 6.43 -3.16 -14.28
C GLN A 30 7.91 -3.25 -13.98
N GLU A 31 8.71 -2.50 -14.71
CA GLU A 31 10.15 -2.36 -14.49
C GLU A 31 10.46 -0.92 -14.08
N LEU A 32 11.37 -0.78 -13.12
CA LEU A 32 11.98 0.48 -12.74
C LEU A 32 13.20 0.69 -13.63
N VAL A 33 13.25 1.79 -14.37
CA VAL A 33 14.36 2.09 -15.28
C VAL A 33 15.02 3.42 -14.93
N GLU A 34 16.31 3.50 -15.18
CA GLU A 34 17.11 4.72 -15.03
C GLU A 34 16.69 5.79 -16.06
N GLN A 35 16.82 7.07 -15.71
CA GLN A 35 16.59 8.20 -16.62
C GLN A 35 17.77 9.18 -16.59
N GLY A 36 18.99 8.67 -16.76
CA GLY A 36 20.21 9.47 -16.58
C GLY A 36 20.21 10.12 -15.20
N ASP A 37 20.33 11.44 -15.13
CA ASP A 37 20.38 12.20 -13.86
C ASP A 37 19.01 12.35 -13.16
N LYS A 38 17.90 11.90 -13.77
CA LYS A 38 16.56 11.97 -13.18
C LYS A 38 16.25 10.75 -12.29
N ALA A 39 15.24 10.91 -11.43
CA ALA A 39 14.74 9.80 -10.63
C ALA A 39 14.26 8.63 -11.52
N PRO A 40 14.56 7.37 -11.15
CA PRO A 40 14.07 6.21 -11.88
C PRO A 40 12.55 6.19 -11.99
N ILE A 41 12.03 5.70 -13.12
CA ILE A 41 10.60 5.64 -13.39
C ILE A 41 10.10 4.21 -13.54
N TRP A 42 8.86 3.98 -13.11
CA TRP A 42 8.16 2.73 -13.37
C TRP A 42 7.50 2.77 -14.74
N ARG A 43 7.61 1.68 -15.50
CA ARG A 43 6.89 1.49 -16.76
C ARG A 43 6.55 0.02 -16.96
N ASP A 44 5.64 -0.25 -17.88
CA ASP A 44 5.26 -1.62 -18.24
C ASP A 44 6.45 -2.41 -18.79
N ARG A 45 6.76 -3.54 -18.18
CA ARG A 45 7.84 -4.44 -18.61
C ARG A 45 7.45 -5.16 -19.89
N ARG A 46 8.43 -5.28 -20.78
CA ARG A 46 8.30 -5.99 -22.05
C ARG A 46 9.31 -7.13 -22.09
N VAL A 47 8.95 -8.22 -22.73
CA VAL A 47 9.80 -9.39 -22.93
C VAL A 47 9.71 -9.87 -24.38
N PRO A 48 10.79 -10.44 -24.93
CA PRO A 48 10.74 -11.06 -26.24
C PRO A 48 9.87 -12.32 -26.22
N THR A 49 9.19 -12.60 -27.33
CA THR A 49 8.56 -13.90 -27.61
C THR A 49 9.55 -14.83 -28.29
N GLU A 50 9.23 -16.12 -28.36
CA GLU A 50 10.03 -17.13 -29.09
C GLU A 50 10.28 -16.73 -30.55
N ASN A 51 9.31 -16.03 -31.16
CA ASN A 51 9.40 -15.54 -32.54
C ASN A 51 10.07 -14.16 -32.65
N GLY A 52 10.71 -13.66 -31.58
CA GLY A 52 11.41 -12.36 -31.55
C GLY A 52 10.50 -11.13 -31.53
N HIS A 53 9.19 -11.30 -31.31
CA HIS A 53 8.26 -10.19 -31.14
C HIS A 53 8.24 -9.67 -29.70
N VAL A 54 7.69 -8.48 -29.48
CA VAL A 54 7.58 -7.90 -28.14
C VAL A 54 6.22 -8.18 -27.55
N ARG A 55 6.17 -8.67 -26.30
CA ARG A 55 4.94 -8.78 -25.50
C ARG A 55 5.11 -8.18 -24.12
N GLY A 56 3.99 -7.89 -23.46
CA GLY A 56 4.00 -7.55 -22.04
C GLY A 56 4.34 -8.77 -21.19
N ASP A 57 5.02 -8.53 -20.08
CA ASP A 57 5.33 -9.56 -19.08
C ASP A 57 4.14 -9.74 -18.12
N ILE A 58 3.26 -10.70 -18.45
CA ILE A 58 1.92 -10.83 -17.88
C ILE A 58 1.78 -12.16 -17.15
N TYR A 59 1.15 -12.10 -15.98
CA TYR A 59 0.88 -13.23 -15.09
C TYR A 59 -0.62 -13.37 -14.82
N PRO A 60 -1.14 -14.61 -14.68
CA PRO A 60 -2.57 -14.86 -14.51
C PRO A 60 -3.09 -14.45 -13.13
N ASP A 61 -2.28 -14.64 -12.09
CA ASP A 61 -2.64 -14.39 -10.70
C ASP A 61 -1.52 -13.66 -9.96
N ARG A 62 -1.85 -13.25 -8.73
CA ARG A 62 -0.97 -12.46 -7.87
C ARG A 62 0.25 -13.27 -7.43
N GLU A 63 0.06 -14.54 -7.08
CA GLU A 63 1.10 -15.38 -6.50
C GLU A 63 2.21 -15.61 -7.52
N ALA A 64 1.84 -15.97 -8.76
CA ALA A 64 2.78 -16.12 -9.86
C ALA A 64 3.54 -14.81 -10.15
N ALA A 65 2.84 -13.67 -10.14
CA ALA A 65 3.45 -12.37 -10.39
C ALA A 65 4.43 -11.95 -9.28
N MET A 66 4.05 -12.16 -8.01
CA MET A 66 4.91 -11.86 -6.86
C MET A 66 6.12 -12.80 -6.80
N SER A 67 5.94 -14.10 -7.07
CA SER A 67 7.02 -15.08 -7.12
C SER A 67 8.04 -14.76 -8.21
N ALA A 68 7.57 -14.36 -9.40
CA ALA A 68 8.46 -13.89 -10.45
C ALA A 68 9.23 -12.63 -10.04
N ALA A 69 8.57 -11.63 -9.43
CA ALA A 69 9.25 -10.44 -8.94
C ALA A 69 10.29 -10.77 -7.85
N ALA A 70 9.97 -11.69 -6.94
CA ALA A 70 10.88 -12.17 -5.90
C ALA A 70 12.10 -12.92 -6.46
N SER A 71 11.94 -13.61 -7.59
CA SER A 71 13.05 -14.25 -8.30
C SER A 71 13.90 -13.22 -9.07
N LEU A 72 13.28 -12.26 -9.76
CA LEU A 72 13.99 -11.31 -10.61
C LEU A 72 14.73 -10.22 -9.83
N ASN A 73 14.14 -9.68 -8.77
CA ASN A 73 14.72 -8.54 -8.06
C ASN A 73 16.12 -8.79 -7.48
N PRO A 74 16.45 -9.97 -6.89
CA PRO A 74 17.80 -10.30 -6.49
C PRO A 74 18.80 -10.26 -7.65
N MET A 75 18.45 -10.84 -8.81
CA MET A 75 19.32 -10.83 -9.99
C MET A 75 19.58 -9.40 -10.50
N LEU A 76 18.55 -8.54 -10.51
CA LEU A 76 18.68 -7.14 -10.91
C LEU A 76 19.52 -6.33 -9.89
N HIS A 77 19.35 -6.62 -8.61
CA HIS A 77 20.14 -6.03 -7.54
C HIS A 77 21.63 -6.38 -7.69
N ASP A 78 21.94 -7.65 -7.93
CA ASP A 78 23.32 -8.12 -8.09
C ASP A 78 23.95 -7.58 -9.38
N ALA A 79 23.18 -7.50 -10.48
CA ALA A 79 23.62 -6.85 -11.71
C ALA A 79 23.95 -5.37 -11.51
N LEU A 80 23.14 -4.64 -10.72
CA LEU A 80 23.41 -3.25 -10.36
C LEU A 80 24.65 -3.13 -9.46
N ALA A 81 24.83 -4.03 -8.49
CA ALA A 81 25.99 -4.05 -7.62
C ALA A 81 27.30 -4.28 -8.39
N GLY A 82 27.27 -5.20 -9.37
CA GLY A 82 28.41 -5.53 -10.25
C GLY A 82 28.69 -4.53 -11.38
N ARG A 83 27.82 -3.53 -11.60
CA ARG A 83 27.99 -2.55 -12.69
C ARG A 83 29.20 -1.65 -12.44
N GLU A 84 30.09 -1.52 -13.42
CA GLU A 84 31.20 -0.55 -13.39
C GLU A 84 30.65 0.89 -13.46
N MET A 85 30.76 1.62 -12.36
CA MET A 85 30.33 3.01 -12.23
C MET A 85 30.92 3.65 -10.96
N ASP A 86 30.86 4.98 -10.88
CA ASP A 86 31.27 5.72 -9.68
C ASP A 86 30.57 5.18 -8.41
N GLY A 87 31.35 4.97 -7.34
CA GLY A 87 30.87 4.32 -6.12
C GLY A 87 29.76 5.10 -5.42
N ALA A 88 29.85 6.44 -5.38
CA ALA A 88 28.81 7.27 -4.77
C ALA A 88 27.52 7.25 -5.60
N LYS A 89 27.63 7.32 -6.94
CA LYS A 89 26.47 7.16 -7.84
C LYS A 89 25.83 5.78 -7.72
N LYS A 90 26.62 4.71 -7.59
CA LYS A 90 26.13 3.34 -7.41
C LYS A 90 25.29 3.21 -6.15
N ILE A 91 25.84 3.66 -5.02
CA ILE A 91 25.13 3.65 -3.72
C ILE A 91 23.83 4.43 -3.86
N SER A 92 23.89 5.67 -4.34
CA SER A 92 22.69 6.52 -4.56
C SER A 92 21.61 5.80 -5.38
N LEU A 93 22.00 5.13 -6.47
CA LEU A 93 21.08 4.39 -7.33
C LEU A 93 20.46 3.17 -6.61
N GLN A 94 21.26 2.40 -5.88
CA GLN A 94 20.76 1.28 -5.06
C GLN A 94 19.74 1.76 -4.02
N LEU A 95 19.99 2.91 -3.37
CA LEU A 95 19.04 3.51 -2.42
C LEU A 95 17.73 3.93 -3.11
N LYS A 96 17.80 4.52 -4.31
CA LYS A 96 16.62 4.87 -5.11
C LYS A 96 15.78 3.64 -5.48
N VAL A 97 16.43 2.54 -5.82
CA VAL A 97 15.77 1.26 -6.13
C VAL A 97 15.05 0.72 -4.90
N ALA A 98 15.76 0.59 -3.77
CA ALA A 98 15.21 0.10 -2.51
C ALA A 98 13.99 0.93 -2.06
N LYS A 99 14.08 2.26 -2.13
CA LYS A 99 12.98 3.19 -1.80
C LYS A 99 11.75 2.98 -2.69
N ASN A 100 11.95 2.79 -3.99
CA ASN A 100 10.86 2.57 -4.93
C ASN A 100 10.13 1.24 -4.66
N LEU A 101 10.87 0.16 -4.45
CA LEU A 101 10.32 -1.15 -4.09
C LEU A 101 9.54 -1.09 -2.78
N GLN A 102 10.16 -0.51 -1.75
CA GLN A 102 9.51 -0.36 -0.44
C GLN A 102 8.24 0.49 -0.50
N ALA A 103 8.24 1.58 -1.30
CA ALA A 103 7.06 2.40 -1.48
C ALA A 103 5.90 1.63 -2.13
N ARG A 104 6.19 0.77 -3.11
CA ARG A 104 5.20 -0.10 -3.76
C ARG A 104 4.63 -1.13 -2.80
N GLN A 105 5.50 -1.83 -2.07
CA GLN A 105 5.12 -2.82 -1.06
C GLN A 105 4.20 -2.20 0.00
N ARG A 106 4.58 -1.05 0.57
CA ARG A 106 3.77 -0.39 1.61
C ARG A 106 2.42 0.11 1.11
N LEU A 107 2.35 0.66 -0.10
CA LEU A 107 1.08 1.10 -0.68
C LEU A 107 0.13 -0.09 -0.89
N HIS A 108 0.69 -1.24 -1.29
CA HIS A 108 -0.05 -2.48 -1.44
C HIS A 108 -0.55 -2.99 -0.09
N GLU A 109 0.33 -3.14 0.90
CA GLU A 109 -0.01 -3.57 2.26
C GLU A 109 -1.07 -2.69 2.91
N GLU A 110 -0.95 -1.36 2.76
CA GLU A 110 -1.95 -0.41 3.24
C GLU A 110 -3.33 -0.70 2.65
N GLU A 111 -3.42 -0.92 1.34
CA GLU A 111 -4.70 -1.13 0.66
C GLU A 111 -5.31 -2.50 1.01
N GLU A 112 -4.49 -3.54 1.20
CA GLU A 112 -4.93 -4.84 1.72
C GLU A 112 -5.50 -4.72 3.14
N LEU A 113 -4.82 -3.98 4.03
CA LEU A 113 -5.31 -3.74 5.38
C LEU A 113 -6.62 -2.96 5.39
N MET A 114 -6.73 -1.92 4.56
CA MET A 114 -7.98 -1.16 4.42
C MET A 114 -9.11 -2.04 3.87
N LEU A 115 -8.82 -2.95 2.93
CA LEU A 115 -9.81 -3.87 2.38
C LEU A 115 -10.29 -4.88 3.44
N ALA A 116 -9.35 -5.49 4.18
CA ALA A 116 -9.66 -6.41 5.26
C ALA A 116 -10.57 -5.73 6.31
N GLU A 117 -10.25 -4.49 6.68
CA GLU A 117 -11.06 -3.74 7.65
C GLU A 117 -12.42 -3.33 7.08
N ALA A 118 -12.50 -2.96 5.80
CA ALA A 118 -13.78 -2.70 5.14
C ALA A 118 -14.70 -3.93 5.21
N ARG A 119 -14.18 -5.12 4.91
CA ARG A 119 -14.93 -6.38 5.06
C ARG A 119 -15.36 -6.63 6.50
N ARG A 120 -14.43 -6.48 7.45
CA ARG A 120 -14.69 -6.72 8.87
C ARG A 120 -15.77 -5.77 9.44
N ARG A 121 -15.79 -4.50 9.02
CA ARG A 121 -16.83 -3.53 9.42
C ARG A 121 -18.24 -3.96 9.01
N HIS A 122 -18.35 -4.65 7.89
CA HIS A 122 -19.62 -5.08 7.31
C HIS A 122 -19.84 -6.60 7.42
N ALA A 123 -19.10 -7.27 8.31
CA ALA A 123 -19.20 -8.71 8.50
C ALA A 123 -20.58 -9.14 9.04
N ASN A 124 -21.33 -8.23 9.67
CA ASN A 124 -22.66 -8.49 10.22
C ASN A 124 -23.79 -7.88 9.38
N ASP A 125 -23.46 -7.25 8.24
CA ASP A 125 -24.48 -6.63 7.39
C ASP A 125 -25.36 -7.69 6.72
N PRO A 126 -26.65 -7.42 6.46
CA PRO A 126 -27.50 -8.32 5.71
C PRO A 126 -26.94 -8.54 4.29
N ARG A 127 -26.83 -9.81 3.87
CA ARG A 127 -26.41 -10.14 2.49
C ARG A 127 -27.65 -10.07 1.60
N PRO A 128 -27.62 -9.31 0.49
CA PRO A 128 -28.76 -9.22 -0.38
C PRO A 128 -29.02 -10.58 -1.03
N VAL A 129 -30.27 -11.02 -1.01
CA VAL A 129 -30.69 -12.24 -1.70
C VAL A 129 -30.75 -11.94 -3.20
N SER A 130 -30.34 -12.89 -4.05
CA SER A 130 -30.33 -12.71 -5.51
C SER A 130 -31.63 -12.12 -6.06
N SER A 131 -32.80 -12.60 -5.61
CA SER A 131 -34.12 -12.13 -6.04
C SER A 131 -34.49 -10.72 -5.56
N SER A 132 -33.85 -10.22 -4.51
CA SER A 132 -34.08 -8.87 -3.97
C SER A 132 -33.36 -7.77 -4.75
N LEU A 133 -32.41 -8.12 -5.63
CA LEU A 133 -31.69 -7.15 -6.44
C LEU A 133 -32.63 -6.56 -7.50
N VAL A 134 -32.80 -5.23 -7.47
CA VAL A 134 -33.56 -4.49 -8.48
C VAL A 134 -32.61 -4.11 -9.61
N LEU A 135 -32.79 -4.77 -10.76
CA LEU A 135 -31.97 -4.66 -11.96
C LEU A 135 -32.85 -4.30 -13.16
N PRO A 136 -32.38 -3.45 -14.07
CA PRO A 136 -33.04 -3.28 -15.37
C PRO A 136 -32.78 -4.51 -16.25
N PRO A 137 -33.62 -4.79 -17.26
CA PRO A 137 -33.52 -5.99 -18.10
C PRO A 137 -32.12 -6.25 -18.69
N GLU A 138 -31.39 -5.18 -19.02
CA GLU A 138 -30.05 -5.24 -19.60
C GLU A 138 -28.98 -5.72 -18.62
N SER A 139 -29.23 -5.63 -17.30
CA SER A 139 -28.29 -6.06 -16.26
C SER A 139 -28.60 -7.43 -15.69
N GLU A 140 -29.77 -8.00 -16.01
CA GLU A 140 -30.18 -9.34 -15.57
C GLU A 140 -29.15 -10.44 -15.87
N PRO A 141 -28.46 -10.45 -17.03
CA PRO A 141 -27.42 -11.45 -17.29
C PRO A 141 -26.28 -11.48 -16.27
N PHE A 142 -26.08 -10.41 -15.51
CA PHE A 142 -25.02 -10.27 -14.51
C PHE A 142 -25.51 -10.51 -13.07
N ARG A 143 -26.79 -10.86 -12.86
CA ARG A 143 -27.38 -11.00 -11.51
C ARG A 143 -26.60 -11.96 -10.62
N GLN A 144 -26.19 -13.11 -11.15
CA GLN A 144 -25.44 -14.11 -10.39
C GLN A 144 -24.09 -13.56 -9.93
N GLU A 145 -23.27 -13.06 -10.86
CA GLU A 145 -21.94 -12.50 -10.56
C GLU A 145 -22.03 -11.31 -9.60
N LEU A 146 -23.05 -10.46 -9.74
CA LEU A 146 -23.32 -9.37 -8.80
C LEU A 146 -23.67 -9.90 -7.41
N THR A 147 -24.51 -10.94 -7.32
CA THR A 147 -24.87 -11.58 -6.05
C THR A 147 -23.64 -12.18 -5.36
N GLU A 148 -22.78 -12.86 -6.10
CA GLU A 148 -21.54 -13.44 -5.59
C GLU A 148 -20.58 -12.35 -5.04
N GLN A 149 -20.48 -11.20 -5.70
CA GLN A 149 -19.66 -10.10 -5.17
C GLN A 149 -20.30 -9.43 -3.94
N LEU A 150 -21.63 -9.33 -3.89
CA LEU A 150 -22.35 -8.73 -2.75
C LEU A 150 -22.46 -9.67 -1.55
N SER A 151 -22.32 -10.99 -1.72
CA SER A 151 -22.28 -11.92 -0.60
C SER A 151 -21.00 -11.75 0.21
N ASP A 152 -19.87 -11.48 -0.46
CA ASP A 152 -18.57 -11.16 0.14
C ASP A 152 -18.50 -9.70 0.63
N MET A 153 -18.99 -8.74 -0.17
CA MET A 153 -18.94 -7.31 0.13
C MET A 153 -20.32 -6.64 -0.06
N PRO A 154 -21.25 -6.77 0.91
CA PRO A 154 -22.65 -6.29 0.77
C PRO A 154 -22.77 -4.76 0.66
N TYR A 155 -21.72 -4.04 1.05
CA TYR A 155 -21.63 -2.58 1.01
C TYR A 155 -21.26 -2.00 -0.35
N LEU A 156 -20.94 -2.83 -1.36
CA LEU A 156 -20.53 -2.34 -2.68
C LEU A 156 -21.63 -1.50 -3.35
N ARG A 157 -21.20 -0.38 -3.93
CA ARG A 157 -22.02 0.52 -4.75
C ARG A 157 -21.52 0.62 -6.19
N VAL A 158 -20.34 0.09 -6.49
CA VAL A 158 -19.79 0.00 -7.85
C VAL A 158 -19.20 -1.39 -8.02
N VAL A 159 -19.62 -2.10 -9.05
CA VAL A 159 -19.23 -3.50 -9.30
C VAL A 159 -18.83 -3.65 -10.76
N MET A 160 -17.72 -4.35 -10.99
CA MET A 160 -17.32 -4.77 -12.34
C MET A 160 -17.77 -6.22 -12.55
N VAL A 161 -18.49 -6.45 -13.64
CA VAL A 161 -19.05 -7.74 -14.04
C VAL A 161 -18.60 -8.12 -15.45
N GLY A 162 -18.76 -9.38 -15.81
CA GLY A 162 -18.40 -9.94 -17.12
C GLY A 162 -17.03 -10.62 -17.12
N GLN A 163 -16.83 -11.50 -18.11
CA GLN A 163 -15.67 -12.38 -18.19
C GLN A 163 -14.34 -11.62 -18.35
N PRO A 164 -13.35 -11.85 -17.45
CA PRO A 164 -12.03 -11.21 -17.54
C PRO A 164 -11.30 -11.47 -18.86
N ALA A 165 -11.42 -12.69 -19.40
CA ALA A 165 -10.75 -13.11 -20.63
C ALA A 165 -11.20 -12.34 -21.88
N ARG A 166 -12.35 -11.64 -21.81
CA ARG A 166 -12.89 -10.85 -22.92
C ARG A 166 -13.13 -9.42 -22.46
N ARG A 167 -12.07 -8.60 -22.42
CA ARG A 167 -12.11 -7.20 -21.94
C ARG A 167 -13.30 -6.38 -22.46
N TRP A 168 -13.72 -6.59 -23.70
CA TRP A 168 -14.82 -5.90 -24.37
C TRP A 168 -16.22 -6.30 -23.86
N ARG A 169 -16.30 -7.32 -23.02
CA ARG A 169 -17.51 -7.81 -22.36
C ARG A 169 -17.54 -7.47 -20.87
N ARG A 170 -16.56 -6.71 -20.38
CA ARG A 170 -16.56 -6.20 -19.00
C ARG A 170 -17.51 -5.00 -18.92
N SER A 171 -18.36 -5.02 -17.91
CA SER A 171 -19.30 -3.94 -17.64
C SER A 171 -19.17 -3.45 -16.20
N ILE A 172 -19.56 -2.21 -15.97
CA ILE A 172 -19.66 -1.60 -14.66
C ILE A 172 -21.13 -1.36 -14.35
N LEU A 173 -21.52 -1.77 -13.15
CA LEU A 173 -22.83 -1.51 -12.56
C LEU A 173 -22.66 -0.56 -11.37
N TYR A 174 -23.54 0.43 -11.29
CA TYR A 174 -23.59 1.40 -10.19
C TYR A 174 -24.88 1.19 -9.40
N ARG A 175 -24.78 1.21 -8.07
CA ARG A 175 -25.95 1.19 -7.18
C ARG A 175 -26.37 2.62 -6.87
N SER A 176 -27.61 2.95 -7.20
CA SER A 176 -28.23 4.21 -6.83
C SER A 176 -28.55 4.27 -5.33
N GLN A 177 -28.93 5.46 -4.85
CA GLN A 177 -29.37 5.65 -3.46
C GLN A 177 -30.67 4.88 -3.15
N ASN A 178 -31.50 4.60 -4.15
CA ASN A 178 -32.73 3.83 -4.01
C ASN A 178 -32.51 2.31 -4.08
N ASN A 179 -31.25 1.84 -3.94
CA ASN A 179 -30.85 0.44 -4.09
C ASN A 179 -31.19 -0.20 -5.45
N VAL A 180 -31.41 0.62 -6.48
CA VAL A 180 -31.57 0.17 -7.87
C VAL A 180 -30.21 0.17 -8.56
N TRP A 181 -29.87 -0.93 -9.23
CA TRP A 181 -28.65 -1.03 -10.03
C TRP A 181 -28.86 -0.40 -11.41
N SER A 182 -27.81 0.22 -11.94
CA SER A 182 -27.83 0.83 -13.27
C SER A 182 -27.82 -0.24 -14.37
N LYS A 183 -28.15 0.17 -15.60
CA LYS A 183 -27.79 -0.58 -16.81
C LYS A 183 -26.28 -0.82 -16.90
N PRO A 184 -25.81 -1.82 -17.67
CA PRO A 184 -24.38 -2.06 -17.82
C PRO A 184 -23.70 -0.96 -18.64
N TYR A 185 -22.61 -0.40 -18.10
CA TYR A 185 -21.72 0.51 -18.82
C TYR A 185 -20.44 -0.23 -19.23
N THR A 186 -19.96 -0.04 -20.46
CA THR A 186 -18.69 -0.65 -20.89
C THR A 186 -17.54 -0.24 -19.98
N ALA A 187 -16.81 -1.22 -19.47
CA ALA A 187 -15.66 -0.95 -18.59
C ALA A 187 -14.47 -0.43 -19.40
N GLY A 188 -13.91 0.69 -18.95
CA GLY A 188 -12.60 1.18 -19.37
C GLY A 188 -11.59 1.02 -18.24
N ILE A 189 -10.32 1.37 -18.49
CA ILE A 189 -9.25 1.26 -17.48
C ILE A 189 -9.62 2.03 -16.21
N ARG A 190 -10.06 3.29 -16.37
CA ARG A 190 -10.44 4.15 -15.25
C ARG A 190 -11.62 3.61 -14.45
N SER A 191 -12.68 3.13 -15.10
CA SER A 191 -13.85 2.63 -14.39
C SER A 191 -13.60 1.28 -13.73
N ALA A 192 -12.72 0.45 -14.29
CA ALA A 192 -12.25 -0.78 -13.64
C ALA A 192 -11.40 -0.47 -12.39
N GLU A 193 -10.56 0.57 -12.41
CA GLU A 193 -9.87 1.04 -11.20
C GLU A 193 -10.84 1.55 -10.14
N VAL A 194 -11.88 2.29 -10.54
CA VAL A 194 -12.93 2.77 -9.63
C VAL A 194 -13.64 1.60 -8.97
N ALA A 195 -14.02 0.57 -9.72
CA ALA A 195 -14.64 -0.63 -9.15
C ALA A 195 -13.72 -1.34 -8.14
N MET A 196 -12.41 -1.38 -8.39
CA MET A 196 -11.46 -1.90 -7.41
C MET A 196 -11.37 -1.05 -6.15
N ARG A 197 -11.29 0.27 -6.29
CA ARG A 197 -11.27 1.19 -5.15
C ARG A 197 -12.58 1.15 -4.36
N ALA A 198 -13.71 0.86 -5.01
CA ALA A 198 -15.02 0.74 -4.38
C ALA A 198 -15.06 -0.33 -3.28
N ARG A 199 -14.32 -1.43 -3.47
CA ARG A 199 -14.16 -2.52 -2.48
C ARG A 199 -13.64 -2.03 -1.13
N ILE A 200 -12.85 -0.96 -1.14
CA ILE A 200 -12.37 -0.30 0.08
C ILE A 200 -13.27 0.89 0.41
N ALA A 201 -13.40 1.85 -0.51
CA ALA A 201 -14.04 3.14 -0.28
C ALA A 201 -15.48 3.01 0.25
N ASN A 202 -16.28 2.11 -0.33
CA ASN A 202 -17.67 1.97 0.06
C ASN A 202 -17.83 1.38 1.47
N GLY A 203 -16.88 0.55 1.95
CA GLY A 203 -16.89 0.03 3.31
C GLY A 203 -16.54 1.06 4.39
N PHE A 204 -16.14 2.27 3.97
CA PHE A 204 -15.93 3.44 4.82
C PHE A 204 -16.84 4.60 4.42
N ASP A 205 -18.00 4.29 3.81
CA ASP A 205 -19.00 5.27 3.37
C ASP A 205 -18.42 6.41 2.53
N SER A 206 -17.40 6.08 1.74
CA SER A 206 -16.72 7.01 0.86
C SER A 206 -16.97 6.65 -0.60
N SER A 207 -17.00 7.67 -1.45
CA SER A 207 -17.18 7.47 -2.89
C SER A 207 -15.91 6.86 -3.52
N ALA A 208 -16.11 5.90 -4.42
CA ALA A 208 -15.04 5.26 -5.18
C ALA A 208 -14.44 6.19 -6.25
N ASP A 209 -15.20 7.18 -6.71
CA ASP A 209 -14.78 8.17 -7.71
C ASP A 209 -14.03 9.37 -7.12
N ALA A 210 -14.01 9.49 -5.79
CA ALA A 210 -13.28 10.55 -5.11
C ALA A 210 -11.76 10.40 -5.30
N HIS A 211 -11.02 11.49 -5.09
CA HIS A 211 -9.56 11.48 -5.18
C HIS A 211 -8.97 10.45 -4.19
N TRP A 212 -8.36 9.39 -4.72
CA TRP A 212 -7.97 8.22 -3.93
C TRP A 212 -7.08 8.54 -2.73
N GLY A 213 -6.11 9.45 -2.91
CA GLY A 213 -5.26 9.88 -1.80
C GLY A 213 -6.01 10.59 -0.66
N LYS A 214 -7.11 11.30 -0.96
CA LYS A 214 -7.96 11.94 0.05
C LYS A 214 -8.86 10.92 0.73
N THR A 215 -9.40 9.97 -0.04
CA THR A 215 -10.17 8.83 0.50
C THR A 215 -9.33 8.02 1.48
N LYS A 216 -8.10 7.64 1.11
CA LYS A 216 -7.18 6.93 2.01
C LYS A 216 -6.85 7.74 3.27
N ALA A 217 -6.62 9.04 3.14
CA ALA A 217 -6.40 9.91 4.31
C ALA A 217 -7.62 9.91 5.26
N LYS A 218 -8.84 10.03 4.73
CA LYS A 218 -10.08 9.93 5.52
C LYS A 218 -10.21 8.57 6.19
N ILE A 219 -9.91 7.48 5.49
CA ILE A 219 -9.92 6.13 6.06
C ILE A 219 -8.93 6.03 7.22
N ARG A 220 -7.69 6.50 7.06
CA ARG A 220 -6.71 6.54 8.16
C ARG A 220 -7.24 7.29 9.39
N GLN A 221 -7.94 8.41 9.20
CA GLN A 221 -8.55 9.15 10.31
C GLN A 221 -9.64 8.35 11.02
N ILE A 222 -10.43 7.57 10.29
CA ILE A 222 -11.45 6.65 10.86
C ILE A 222 -10.78 5.51 11.63
N LEU A 223 -9.65 5.01 11.15
CA LEU A 223 -8.92 3.90 11.77
C LEU A 223 -8.10 4.31 13.01
N LEU A 224 -7.77 5.60 13.15
CA LEU A 224 -6.90 6.10 14.22
C LEU A 224 -7.46 5.89 15.65
N PRO A 225 -8.74 6.22 15.96
CA PRO A 225 -9.31 5.93 17.27
C PRO A 225 -9.28 4.45 17.63
N ARG A 226 -9.36 3.57 16.62
CA ARG A 226 -9.28 2.12 16.78
C ARG A 226 -7.85 1.64 17.06
N ALA A 227 -6.86 2.26 16.44
CA ALA A 227 -5.46 1.96 16.74
C ALA A 227 -5.13 2.21 18.23
N ASN A 228 -5.71 3.24 18.84
CA ASN A 228 -5.59 3.46 20.29
C ASN A 228 -6.28 2.40 21.15
N GLN A 229 -7.28 1.68 20.61
CA GLN A 229 -7.87 0.52 21.31
C GLN A 229 -6.89 -0.66 21.37
N LEU A 230 -5.88 -0.74 20.50
CA LEU A 230 -4.83 -1.76 20.59
C LEU A 230 -4.06 -1.67 21.90
N LEU A 231 -3.89 -0.45 22.45
CA LEU A 231 -3.25 -0.24 23.75
C LEU A 231 -4.06 -0.82 24.93
N GLN A 232 -5.33 -1.16 24.71
CA GLN A 232 -6.20 -1.77 25.72
C GLN A 232 -6.13 -3.30 25.69
N LEU A 233 -5.51 -3.90 24.66
CA LEU A 233 -5.35 -5.36 24.58
C LEU A 233 -4.27 -5.81 25.56
N ALA A 234 -4.60 -6.76 26.44
CA ALA A 234 -3.67 -7.29 27.46
C ALA A 234 -2.37 -7.85 26.84
N SER A 235 -2.48 -8.47 25.67
CA SER A 235 -1.37 -8.98 24.87
C SER A 235 -0.40 -7.88 24.44
N VAL A 236 -0.93 -6.77 23.93
CA VAL A 236 -0.17 -5.58 23.52
C VAL A 236 0.43 -4.90 24.75
N GLN A 237 -0.35 -4.75 25.83
CA GLN A 237 0.16 -4.18 27.08
C GLN A 237 1.35 -4.95 27.64
N ARG A 238 1.31 -6.29 27.62
CA ARG A 238 2.43 -7.14 28.06
C ARG A 238 3.67 -6.94 27.21
N MET A 239 3.52 -6.94 25.88
CA MET A 239 4.61 -6.68 24.94
C MET A 239 5.23 -5.29 25.16
N LEU A 240 4.39 -4.27 25.33
CA LEU A 240 4.81 -2.90 25.56
C LEU A 240 5.50 -2.73 26.93
N ALA A 241 5.06 -3.46 27.95
CA ALA A 241 5.71 -3.48 29.26
C ALA A 241 7.10 -4.14 29.20
N GLU A 242 7.23 -5.24 28.47
CA GLU A 242 8.51 -5.93 28.25
C GLU A 242 9.49 -5.07 27.44
N ALA A 243 9.01 -4.44 26.36
CA ALA A 243 9.80 -3.49 25.58
C ALA A 243 10.28 -2.31 26.46
N LEU A 244 9.40 -1.76 27.30
CA LEU A 244 9.76 -0.68 28.21
C LEU A 244 10.81 -1.12 29.23
N ALA A 245 10.67 -2.34 29.78
CA ALA A 245 11.65 -2.93 30.70
C ALA A 245 13.03 -3.11 30.03
N ASN A 246 13.05 -3.38 28.73
CA ASN A 246 14.26 -3.45 27.91
C ASN A 246 14.77 -2.06 27.44
N GLY A 247 14.20 -0.97 27.96
CA GLY A 247 14.59 0.41 27.60
C GLY A 247 14.09 0.88 26.23
N GLN A 248 13.24 0.09 25.56
CA GLN A 248 12.68 0.43 24.25
C GLN A 248 11.46 1.33 24.44
N LYS A 249 11.54 2.54 23.90
CA LYS A 249 10.46 3.55 23.97
C LYS A 249 9.72 3.74 22.64
N VAL A 250 10.20 3.10 21.56
CA VAL A 250 9.55 3.08 20.24
C VAL A 250 9.62 1.66 19.68
N LEU A 251 8.46 1.11 19.32
CA LEU A 251 8.35 -0.15 18.58
C LEU A 251 7.62 0.08 17.27
N VAL A 252 8.08 -0.54 16.19
CA VAL A 252 7.47 -0.42 14.87
C VAL A 252 7.07 -1.79 14.36
N SER A 253 5.81 -1.97 13.99
CA SER A 253 5.30 -3.19 13.36
C SER A 253 4.25 -2.85 12.30
N ASN A 254 4.39 -3.38 11.08
CA ASN A 254 3.43 -3.24 9.98
C ASN A 254 2.91 -1.79 9.76
N GLY A 255 3.80 -0.80 9.88
CA GLY A 255 3.48 0.61 9.68
C GLY A 255 2.83 1.31 10.87
N ILE A 256 2.60 0.60 11.97
CA ILE A 256 2.18 1.11 13.29
C ILE A 256 3.41 1.34 14.15
N VAL A 257 3.40 2.45 14.88
CA VAL A 257 4.46 2.84 15.80
C VAL A 257 3.87 2.96 17.19
N PHE A 258 4.26 2.07 18.09
CA PHE A 258 4.01 2.24 19.51
C PHE A 258 5.07 3.18 20.06
N TRP A 259 4.62 4.26 20.69
CA TRP A 259 5.45 5.38 21.09
C TRP A 259 5.20 5.70 22.55
N TYR A 260 6.21 5.54 23.40
CA TYR A 260 6.11 5.81 24.83
C TYR A 260 6.56 7.23 25.18
N GLU A 261 5.72 7.98 25.90
CA GLU A 261 6.08 9.30 26.46
C GLU A 261 6.02 9.26 27.99
N GLU A 262 7.18 9.51 28.63
CA GLU A 262 7.30 9.63 30.10
C GLU A 262 6.76 10.98 30.59
N ASP A 263 7.04 12.07 29.86
CA ASP A 263 6.62 13.41 30.27
C ASP A 263 5.13 13.64 30.04
N GLY A 264 4.46 14.07 31.12
CA GLY A 264 3.02 14.39 31.13
C GLY A 264 2.09 13.20 31.38
N GLY A 265 2.62 12.01 31.67
CA GLY A 265 1.82 10.85 32.12
C GLY A 265 0.93 10.20 31.03
N ILE A 266 1.22 10.44 29.75
CA ILE A 266 0.39 9.95 28.64
C ILE A 266 0.67 8.45 28.33
N GLY A 267 1.87 7.95 28.63
CA GLY A 267 2.24 6.55 28.45
C GLY A 267 2.39 6.15 26.98
N TRP A 268 2.07 4.89 26.65
CA TRP A 268 2.13 4.37 25.29
C TRP A 268 1.06 5.01 24.40
N GLN A 269 1.45 5.42 23.19
CA GLN A 269 0.59 5.99 22.16
C GLN A 269 0.77 5.20 20.86
N VAL A 270 -0.25 5.22 20.00
CA VAL A 270 -0.14 4.65 18.66
C VAL A 270 -0.01 5.75 17.62
N LYS A 271 1.08 5.70 16.87
CA LYS A 271 1.39 6.55 15.72
C LYS A 271 1.53 5.65 14.48
N HIS A 272 1.60 6.25 13.30
CA HIS A 272 1.86 5.53 12.04
C HIS A 272 3.24 5.91 11.50
N THR A 273 3.78 5.21 10.51
CA THR A 273 4.95 5.70 9.75
C THR A 273 4.53 6.35 8.43
N THR A 274 5.17 7.46 8.03
CA THR A 274 5.04 7.98 6.65
C THR A 274 6.17 7.47 5.77
N SER A 275 5.87 7.21 4.50
CA SER A 275 6.82 7.56 3.44
C SER A 275 6.71 9.06 3.15
N THR A 276 7.85 9.74 3.18
CA THR A 276 8.03 11.03 2.55
C THR A 276 7.80 10.87 1.05
N LYS A 277 6.61 11.25 0.57
CA LYS A 277 6.53 11.82 -0.78
C LYS A 277 7.42 13.06 -0.81
N GLU A 278 8.27 13.09 -1.83
CA GLU A 278 8.88 14.29 -2.45
C GLU A 278 10.08 14.98 -1.79
N SER A 279 10.57 14.58 -0.61
CA SER A 279 11.92 15.01 -0.18
C SER A 279 12.93 13.89 -0.39
N GLU A 280 13.77 14.08 -1.40
CA GLU A 280 15.18 13.66 -1.52
C GLU A 280 15.55 12.35 -0.83
N GLY A 281 15.64 11.31 -1.68
CA GLY A 281 16.56 10.19 -1.56
C GLY A 281 16.86 9.65 -0.18
N SER A 282 16.17 8.60 0.29
CA SER A 282 16.60 8.02 1.55
C SER A 282 16.32 6.56 1.83
N THR A 283 17.28 5.93 2.53
CA THR A 283 17.32 4.52 2.95
C THR A 283 17.11 4.43 4.44
N LEU A 284 16.20 3.59 4.92
CA LEU A 284 15.97 3.42 6.34
C LEU A 284 17.25 3.00 7.07
N TRP A 285 17.61 3.78 8.07
CA TRP A 285 18.62 3.46 9.05
C TRP A 285 18.01 2.42 10.01
N LYS A 286 18.73 1.39 10.47
CA LYS A 286 18.17 0.32 11.33
C LYS A 286 18.20 0.62 12.84
N GLU A 287 19.00 1.60 13.29
CA GLU A 287 19.17 1.99 14.71
C GLU A 287 19.46 3.50 14.92
N GLY A 288 18.53 4.33 15.39
CA GLY A 288 18.78 5.78 15.47
C GLY A 288 17.92 6.53 16.47
N THR A 289 18.02 7.86 16.46
CA THR A 289 17.22 8.73 17.36
C THR A 289 16.14 9.47 16.57
N ILE A 290 14.91 9.44 17.07
CA ILE A 290 13.78 10.23 16.56
C ILE A 290 13.61 11.44 17.46
N ARG A 291 13.73 12.64 16.90
CA ARG A 291 13.46 13.90 17.61
C ARG A 291 12.01 14.32 17.40
N SER A 292 11.19 14.17 18.43
CA SER A 292 9.79 14.62 18.41
C SER A 292 9.69 16.08 18.87
N ILE A 293 9.59 16.99 17.89
CA ILE A 293 9.37 18.42 18.11
C ILE A 293 7.89 18.82 17.97
N ASN A 294 7.01 17.87 17.64
CA ASN A 294 5.58 18.11 17.41
C ASN A 294 4.76 16.84 17.75
N HIS A 295 3.43 16.99 17.78
CA HIS A 295 2.49 15.88 18.01
C HIS A 295 2.04 15.22 16.69
N GLY A 296 2.95 15.11 15.73
CA GLY A 296 2.67 14.52 14.41
C GLY A 296 2.27 13.06 14.51
N ARG A 297 1.22 12.68 13.76
CA ARG A 297 0.67 11.31 13.73
C ARG A 297 1.56 10.30 13.02
N LEU A 298 2.51 10.79 12.23
CA LEU A 298 3.41 9.99 11.44
C LEU A 298 4.82 10.16 11.96
N VAL A 299 5.47 9.04 12.23
CA VAL A 299 6.88 8.95 12.56
C VAL A 299 7.64 8.71 11.26
N ILE A 300 8.54 9.62 10.96
CA ILE A 300 9.58 9.40 9.96
C ILE A 300 10.73 8.77 10.70
N LEU A 301 11.01 7.52 10.35
CA LEU A 301 12.15 6.81 10.91
C LEU A 301 13.45 7.43 10.37
N PRO A 302 14.53 7.39 11.17
CA PRO A 302 15.86 7.80 10.72
C PRO A 302 16.23 7.13 9.39
N TYR A 303 16.89 7.89 8.53
CA TYR A 303 17.22 7.43 7.19
C TYR A 303 18.53 8.04 6.68
N ILE A 304 19.22 7.36 5.77
CA ILE A 304 20.40 7.83 5.07
C ILE A 304 19.94 8.52 3.79
N LYS A 305 20.36 9.76 3.53
CA LYS A 305 20.07 10.46 2.28
C LYS A 305 20.78 9.80 1.08
N GLU A 306 20.40 10.15 -0.15
CA GLU A 306 21.11 9.79 -1.39
C GLU A 306 22.60 10.21 -1.37
N SER A 307 22.94 11.22 -0.56
CA SER A 307 24.29 11.71 -0.32
C SER A 307 25.09 10.89 0.71
N GLY A 308 24.49 9.92 1.39
CA GLY A 308 25.09 9.22 2.54
C GLY A 308 24.88 9.90 3.90
N GLU A 309 24.30 11.10 3.94
CA GLU A 309 24.05 11.84 5.20
C GLU A 309 22.98 11.15 6.05
N HIS A 310 23.23 11.01 7.35
CA HIS A 310 22.29 10.39 8.27
C HIS A 310 21.30 11.43 8.78
N VAL A 311 20.02 11.19 8.54
CA VAL A 311 18.92 12.06 8.96
C VAL A 311 18.24 11.46 10.16
N ARG A 312 18.15 12.25 11.24
CA ARG A 312 17.36 11.88 12.42
C ARG A 312 15.89 11.76 12.06
N GLY A 313 15.23 10.82 12.71
CA GLY A 313 13.79 10.66 12.58
C GLY A 313 13.06 11.86 13.17
N HIS A 314 11.84 12.11 12.70
CA HIS A 314 11.00 13.18 13.23
C HIS A 314 9.52 12.84 13.07
N THR A 315 8.66 13.55 13.79
CA THR A 315 7.20 13.40 13.68
C THR A 315 6.59 14.44 12.73
N ARG A 316 5.53 14.07 12.00
CA ARG A 316 4.72 15.00 11.17
C ARG A 316 3.30 14.47 10.97
N ASN A 317 2.42 15.24 10.32
CA ASN A 317 1.13 14.75 9.83
C ASN A 317 1.22 14.32 8.36
N GLY A 318 0.24 13.55 7.88
CA GLY A 318 0.25 12.98 6.54
C GLY A 318 -0.14 13.98 5.47
N PRO A 319 0.10 13.66 4.19
CA PRO A 319 -0.41 14.47 3.10
C PRO A 319 -1.93 14.62 3.23
N ASN A 320 -2.41 15.87 3.26
CA ASN A 320 -3.81 16.27 3.48
C ASN A 320 -4.34 16.19 4.94
N ASP A 321 -3.50 15.97 5.95
CA ASP A 321 -3.89 15.96 7.39
C ASP A 321 -3.66 17.32 8.11
N GLY A 322 -3.22 18.36 7.40
CA GLY A 322 -2.84 19.66 7.99
C GLY A 322 -1.50 19.63 8.75
N ARG A 323 -1.05 20.77 9.29
CA ARG A 323 0.21 20.84 10.07
C ARG A 323 0.05 20.14 11.43
N ALA A 324 1.09 19.41 11.85
CA ALA A 324 1.16 18.85 13.19
C ALA A 324 1.28 19.97 14.24
N LYS A 325 0.60 19.81 15.39
CA LYS A 325 0.70 20.78 16.49
C LYS A 325 2.14 20.77 17.05
N PRO A 326 2.84 21.91 17.14
CA PRO A 326 4.20 21.96 17.68
C PRO A 326 4.21 21.63 19.18
N ARG A 327 5.30 21.04 19.66
CA ARG A 327 5.59 20.91 21.09
C ARG A 327 6.26 22.20 21.57
N HIS A 328 6.13 22.47 22.86
CA HIS A 328 6.95 23.49 23.51
C HIS A 328 8.43 23.01 23.52
N PRO A 329 9.44 23.89 23.31
CA PRO A 329 10.84 23.50 23.17
C PRO A 329 11.41 22.65 24.32
N ASP A 330 10.97 22.91 25.55
CA ASP A 330 11.38 22.16 26.74
C ASP A 330 10.84 20.72 26.79
N HIS A 331 9.90 20.38 25.91
CA HIS A 331 9.28 19.05 25.80
C HIS A 331 9.69 18.30 24.53
N TYR A 332 10.81 18.69 23.92
CA TYR A 332 11.38 17.94 22.81
C TYR A 332 11.95 16.62 23.31
N LEU A 333 11.54 15.53 22.68
CA LEU A 333 11.94 14.17 23.04
C LEU A 333 12.88 13.62 21.98
N ASP A 334 14.06 13.17 22.40
CA ASP A 334 15.00 12.38 21.58
C ASP A 334 14.86 10.91 21.99
N ILE A 335 14.27 10.09 21.11
CA ILE A 335 13.95 8.70 21.44
C ILE A 335 14.76 7.72 20.59
N PRO A 336 15.56 6.81 21.19
CA PRO A 336 16.23 5.74 20.46
C PRO A 336 15.19 4.74 19.92
N PHE A 337 15.39 4.22 18.71
CA PHE A 337 14.53 3.20 18.12
C PHE A 337 15.36 2.01 17.61
N SER A 338 14.75 0.82 17.68
CA SER A 338 15.24 -0.43 17.11
C SER A 338 14.11 -1.09 16.30
N GLN A 339 14.38 -1.53 15.07
CA GLN A 339 13.43 -2.30 14.27
C GLN A 339 13.53 -3.79 14.65
N LEU A 340 12.40 -4.44 14.97
CA LEU A 340 12.36 -5.89 15.19
C LEU A 340 12.35 -6.62 13.84
N ASP A 341 13.27 -7.57 13.63
CA ASP A 341 13.23 -8.53 12.52
C ASP A 341 12.37 -9.73 12.96
N GLY A 342 11.20 -9.92 12.35
CA GLY A 342 10.33 -11.06 12.66
C GLY A 342 8.85 -10.75 12.57
N ASP A 343 8.10 -11.74 12.13
CA ASP A 343 6.67 -11.71 11.90
C ASP A 343 5.91 -11.57 13.23
N LEU A 344 5.71 -10.33 13.70
CA LEU A 344 4.68 -10.00 14.70
C LEU A 344 3.29 -10.06 14.03
N MET A 345 2.96 -11.20 13.43
CA MET A 345 1.63 -11.54 12.95
C MET A 345 0.75 -11.86 14.15
N ILE A 346 0.34 -10.78 14.82
CA ILE A 346 -0.73 -10.75 15.81
C ILE A 346 -1.48 -9.48 15.54
N GLY A 347 -2.67 -9.67 14.99
CA GLY A 347 -3.33 -8.72 14.14
C GLY A 347 -3.37 -7.30 14.69
N LEU A 348 -3.46 -6.37 13.75
CA LEU A 348 -4.28 -5.15 13.85
C LEU A 348 -5.71 -5.39 14.41
N PHE A 349 -6.08 -6.65 14.70
CA PHE A 349 -7.35 -7.14 15.20
C PHE A 349 -7.26 -8.08 16.42
N GLY A 350 -6.09 -8.27 17.06
CA GLY A 350 -6.03 -8.83 18.42
C GLY A 350 -5.98 -10.35 18.62
N GLU A 351 -5.54 -11.15 17.65
CA GLU A 351 -5.34 -12.60 17.83
C GLU A 351 -3.84 -12.95 17.89
N LEU A 352 -3.36 -13.53 19.01
CA LEU A 352 -1.99 -14.06 19.18
C LEU A 352 -1.96 -15.57 18.85
N PRO A 353 -0.86 -16.16 18.30
CA PRO A 353 -0.73 -17.58 17.95
C PRO A 353 -0.33 -18.44 19.16
N TYR A 354 -0.76 -18.05 20.35
CA TYR A 354 -0.62 -18.87 21.55
C TYR A 354 -1.93 -18.82 22.34
N GLU A 355 -3.01 -19.23 21.68
CA GLU A 355 -4.08 -20.05 22.26
C GLU A 355 -4.52 -21.11 21.24
#